data_AF-A0A257PQY7-F1
#
_entry.id   AF-A0A257PQY7-F1
#
_cell.length_a   1.000
_cell.length_b   1.000
_cell.length_c   1.000
_cell.angle_alpha   90.00
_cell.angle_beta   90.00
_cell.angle_gamma   90.00
#
_symmetry.space_group_name_H-M   'P 1'
#
loop_
_entity.id
_entity.type
_entity.pdbx_description
1 polymer ?
#
loop_
_entity_poly.entity_id
_entity_poly.type
_entity_poly.pdbx_seq_one_letter_code
_entity_poly.pdbx_strand_id
1 'polypeptide(L)' 'MTTIATICARGGSKGLPGKNIRPFAGLPLITHSIRFALQHPAISAVYVSTDDETIARIAREVGAV' A
#
# COMPACT_ATOMS: atom_id res chain seq x y z
N MET A 1 9.43 -21.96 2.67
CA MET A 1 8.15 -21.35 3.06
C MET A 1 8.08 -19.99 2.38
N THR A 2 7.00 -19.68 1.66
CA THR A 2 6.83 -18.39 0.99
C THR A 2 6.06 -17.48 1.92
N THR A 3 6.63 -16.32 2.27
CA THR A 3 5.99 -15.34 3.15
C THR A 3 5.51 -14.18 2.30
N ILE A 4 4.24 -13.84 2.40
CA ILE A 4 3.64 -12.70 1.69
C ILE A 4 3.17 -11.67 2.71
N ALA A 5 3.24 -10.39 2.33
CA ALA A 5 2.63 -9.31 3.08
C ALA A 5 1.39 -8.81 2.35
N THR A 6 0.31 -8.60 3.11
CA THR A 6 -0.93 -8.06 2.58
C THR A 6 -1.23 -6.72 3.26
N ILE A 7 -1.57 -5.71 2.46
CA ILE A 7 -1.94 -4.37 2.93
C ILE A 7 -3.38 -4.11 2.49
N CYS A 8 -4.30 -4.06 3.43
CA CYS A 8 -5.71 -3.77 3.16
C CYS A 8 -5.97 -2.27 3.19
N ALA A 9 -6.31 -1.67 2.05
CA ALA A 9 -6.44 -0.23 1.89
C ALA A 9 -7.67 0.14 1.07
N ARG A 10 -8.82 0.33 1.73
CA ARG A 10 -10.04 0.82 1.06
C ARG A 10 -9.96 2.30 0.67
N GLY A 11 -10.67 2.71 -0.38
CA GLY A 11 -10.83 4.12 -0.76
C GLY A 11 -11.63 4.92 0.28
N GLY A 12 -12.71 4.32 0.79
CA GLY A 12 -13.64 4.92 1.75
C GLY A 12 -13.11 5.00 3.19
N SER A 13 -12.21 5.92 3.48
CA SER A 13 -11.74 6.16 4.86
C SER A 13 -12.74 7.01 5.68
N LYS A 14 -13.28 6.45 6.78
CA LYS A 14 -14.29 7.12 7.63
C LYS A 14 -13.73 8.29 8.45
N GLY A 15 -12.59 8.09 9.13
CA GLY A 15 -12.00 9.13 10.00
C GLY A 15 -11.32 10.24 9.22
N LEU A 16 -10.55 9.88 8.18
CA LEU A 16 -9.90 10.82 7.29
C LEU A 16 -10.17 10.42 5.83
N PRO A 17 -11.10 11.06 5.12
CA PRO A 17 -11.37 10.75 3.71
C PRO A 17 -10.10 10.78 2.85
N GLY A 18 -9.94 9.73 2.03
CA GLY A 18 -8.78 9.56 1.16
C GLY A 18 -7.45 9.30 1.88
N LYS A 19 -7.47 8.83 3.15
CA LYS A 19 -6.27 8.63 3.98
C LYS A 19 -5.11 7.96 3.24
N ASN A 20 -5.37 6.87 2.50
CA ASN A 20 -4.32 6.04 1.88
C ASN A 20 -3.59 6.71 0.72
N ILE A 21 -4.26 7.63 0.01
CA ILE A 21 -3.69 8.39 -1.12
C ILE A 21 -3.20 9.78 -0.71
N ARG A 22 -3.56 10.23 0.50
CA ARG A 22 -3.20 11.56 1.00
C ARG A 22 -1.68 11.67 1.15
N PRO A 23 -1.08 12.79 0.73
CA PRO A 23 0.35 13.04 0.95
C PRO A 23 0.70 13.05 2.44
N PHE A 24 1.76 12.33 2.79
CA PHE A 24 2.37 12.27 4.11
C PHE A 24 3.88 12.15 3.92
N ALA A 25 4.64 13.10 4.47
CA ALA A 25 6.10 13.19 4.27
C ALA A 25 6.52 13.09 2.78
N GLY A 26 5.77 13.78 1.89
CA GLY A 26 6.08 13.86 0.46
C GLY A 26 5.62 12.67 -0.40
N LEU A 27 4.98 11.65 0.17
CA LEU A 27 4.48 10.47 -0.56
C LEU A 27 3.03 10.15 -0.17
N PRO A 28 2.22 9.49 -1.01
CA PRO A 28 0.95 8.93 -0.58
C PRO A 28 1.14 8.02 0.63
N LEU A 29 0.26 8.10 1.63
CA LEU A 29 0.45 7.38 2.90
C LEU A 29 0.72 5.88 2.72
N ILE A 30 0.00 5.21 1.81
CA ILE A 30 0.15 3.77 1.58
C ILE A 30 1.55 3.38 1.06
N THR A 31 2.23 4.28 0.36
CA THR A 31 3.59 4.07 -0.17
C THR A 31 4.58 3.72 0.93
N HIS A 32 4.43 4.30 2.13
CA HIS A 32 5.32 4.03 3.26
C HIS A 32 5.24 2.58 3.71
N SER A 33 4.03 2.04 3.88
CA SER A 33 3.83 0.65 4.28
C SER A 33 4.33 -0.33 3.21
N ILE A 34 4.10 -0.03 1.94
CA ILE A 34 4.57 -0.86 0.83
C ILE A 34 6.10 -0.91 0.81
N ARG A 35 6.77 0.25 0.85
CA ARG A 35 8.24 0.34 0.83
C ARG A 35 8.87 -0.38 2.02
N PHE A 36 8.29 -0.23 3.20
CA PHE A 36 8.76 -0.95 4.39
C PHE A 36 8.71 -2.47 4.20
N ALA A 37 7.58 -2.99 3.67
CA ALA A 37 7.42 -4.42 3.43
C ALA A 37 8.37 -4.93 2.33
N LEU A 38 8.55 -4.18 1.23
CA LEU A 38 9.46 -4.54 0.13
C LEU A 38 10.93 -4.57 0.55
N GLN A 39 11.32 -3.78 1.55
CA GLN A 39 12.70 -3.76 2.07
C GLN A 39 13.02 -4.95 2.97
N HIS A 40 12.02 -5.72 3.40
CA HIS A 40 12.22 -6.80 4.37
C HIS A 40 12.61 -8.11 3.66
N PRO A 41 13.80 -8.69 3.94
CA PRO A 41 14.32 -9.83 3.18
C PRO A 41 13.52 -11.12 3.34
N ALA A 42 12.72 -11.24 4.41
CA ALA A 42 11.85 -12.40 4.61
C ALA A 42 10.52 -12.32 3.83
N ILE A 43 10.16 -11.18 3.23
CA ILE A 43 8.90 -11.01 2.50
C ILE A 43 9.15 -11.26 1.01
N SER A 44 8.51 -12.29 0.46
CA SER A 44 8.66 -12.68 -0.95
C SER A 44 7.83 -11.82 -1.90
N ALA A 45 6.70 -11.29 -1.44
CA ALA A 45 5.81 -10.44 -2.23
C ALA A 45 4.91 -9.57 -1.34
N VAL A 46 4.52 -8.40 -1.85
CA VAL A 46 3.60 -7.47 -1.21
C VAL A 46 2.36 -7.30 -2.08
N TYR A 47 1.19 -7.57 -1.50
CA TYR A 47 -0.11 -7.44 -2.17
C TYR A 47 -0.95 -6.35 -1.52
N VAL A 48 -1.62 -5.53 -2.32
CA VAL A 48 -2.55 -4.50 -1.85
C VAL A 48 -3.97 -4.90 -2.22
N SER A 49 -4.81 -5.13 -1.20
CA SER A 49 -6.24 -5.33 -1.38
C SER A 49 -6.96 -4.00 -1.28
N THR A 50 -7.63 -3.60 -2.36
CA THR A 50 -8.33 -2.31 -2.46
C THR A 50 -9.52 -2.39 -3.41
N ASP A 51 -10.51 -1.54 -3.14
CA ASP A 51 -11.67 -1.24 -3.98
C ASP A 51 -11.50 0.06 -4.80
N ASP A 52 -10.33 0.72 -4.68
CA ASP A 52 -10.05 2.04 -5.26
C ASP A 52 -8.93 1.95 -6.30
N GLU A 53 -9.22 2.35 -7.53
CA GLU A 53 -8.28 2.29 -8.65
C GLU A 53 -7.05 3.20 -8.45
N THR A 54 -7.19 4.31 -7.73
CA THR A 54 -6.07 5.22 -7.44
C THR A 54 -5.11 4.56 -6.46
N ILE A 55 -5.64 3.89 -5.43
CA ILE A 55 -4.83 3.11 -4.49
C ILE A 55 -4.11 1.98 -5.23
N ALA A 56 -4.82 1.24 -6.10
CA ALA A 56 -4.23 0.15 -6.89
C ALA A 56 -3.11 0.63 -7.82
N ARG A 57 -3.29 1.79 -8.48
CA ARG A 57 -2.27 2.40 -9.33
C ARG A 57 -1.01 2.76 -8.54
N ILE A 58 -1.16 3.47 -7.41
CA ILE A 58 -0.04 3.85 -6.54
C ILE A 58 0.68 2.61 -6.02
N ALA A 59 -0.04 1.55 -5.66
CA ALA A 59 0.56 0.31 -5.19
C ALA A 59 1.50 -0.30 -6.24
N ARG A 60 1.05 -0.39 -7.49
CA ARG A 60 1.84 -0.90 -8.63
C ARG A 60 3.05 -0.03 -8.96
N GLU A 61 2.90 1.30 -8.93
CA GLU A 61 3.99 2.24 -9.13
C GLU A 61 5.13 2.07 -8.10
N VAL A 62 4.81 1.59 -6.90
CA VAL A 62 5.77 1.38 -5.80
C VAL A 62 6.29 -0.06 -5.75
N GLY A 63 5.76 -0.97 -6.57
CA GLY A 63 6.23 -2.36 -6.69
C GLY A 63 5.42 -3.39 -5.90
N ALA A 64 4.25 -3.04 -5.38
CA ALA A 64 3.28 -4.01 -4.88
C ALA A 64 2.31 -4.47 -5.99
N VAL A 65 1.69 -5.63 -5.78
CA VAL A 65 0.70 -6.23 -6.68
C VAL A 65 -0.72 -5.96 -6.22
#